data_AF-A0A1F6VCL9-F1
#
_entry.id   AF-A0A1F6VCL9-F1
#
_cell.length_a   1.000
_cell.length_b   1.000
_cell.length_c   1.000
_cell.angle_alpha   90.00
_cell.angle_beta   90.00
_cell.angle_gamma   90.00
#
_symmetry.space_group_name_H-M   'P 1'
#
loop_
_entity.id
_entity.type
_entity.pdbx_description
1 polymer ?
#
loop_
_entity_poly.entity_id
_entity_poly.type
_entity_poly.pdbx_seq_one_letter_code
_entity_poly.pdbx_strand_id
1 'polypeptide(L)' 'MEIVYLLVILAVVIAGVIAWAFFWSVKSGQFDDLDGPGHRILMDRDDKPPEERE' A
#
# COMPACT_ATOMS: atom_id res chain seq x y z
N MET A 1 -31.40 -0.60 23.82
CA MET A 1 -30.12 -0.17 24.43
C MET A 1 -29.10 -1.30 24.54
N GLU A 2 -29.50 -2.57 24.71
CA GLU A 2 -28.55 -3.70 24.83
C GLU A 2 -27.64 -3.91 23.61
N ILE A 3 -28.16 -3.74 22.39
CA ILE A 3 -27.38 -3.86 21.15
C ILE A 3 -26.17 -2.90 21.12
N VAL A 4 -26.29 -1.73 21.78
CA VAL A 4 -25.22 -0.72 21.80
C VAL A 4 -23.98 -1.27 22.48
N TYR A 5 -24.13 -2.03 23.57
CA TYR A 5 -23.00 -2.63 24.26
C TYR A 5 -22.27 -3.67 23.39
N LEU A 6 -23.02 -4.47 22.63
CA LEU A 6 -22.44 -5.42 21.68
C LEU A 6 -21.69 -4.69 20.55
N LEU A 7 -22.29 -3.62 20.02
CA LEU A 7 -21.68 -2.81 18.96
C LEU A 7 -20.39 -2.10 19.44
N VAL A 8 -20.35 -1.64 20.70
CA VAL A 8 -19.14 -1.02 21.27
C VAL A 8 -18.00 -2.03 21.34
N ILE A 9 -18.24 -3.24 21.84
CA ILE A 9 -17.20 -4.29 21.91
C ILE A 9 -16.74 -4.68 20.52
N LEU A 10 -17.68 -4.88 19.60
CA LEU A 10 -17.37 -5.21 18.20
C LEU A 10 -16.52 -4.13 17.53
N ALA A 11 -16.86 -2.85 17.74
CA ALA A 11 -16.11 -1.73 17.20
C ALA A 11 -14.67 -1.68 17.74
N VAL A 12 -14.49 -1.90 19.04
CA VAL A 12 -13.14 -1.96 19.66
C VAL A 12 -12.32 -3.11 19.09
N VAL A 13 -12.92 -4.29 18.89
CA VAL A 13 -12.24 -5.45 18.29
C VAL A 13 -11.83 -5.13 16.85
N ILE A 14 -12.73 -4.58 16.04
CA ILE A 14 -12.44 -4.20 14.65
C ILE A 14 -11.32 -3.15 14.60
N ALA A 15 -11.40 -2.11 15.42
CA ALA A 15 -10.36 -1.08 15.50
C ALA A 15 -9.01 -1.68 15.90
N GLY A 16 -8.99 -2.61 16.85
CA GLY A 16 -7.77 -3.33 17.26
C GLY A 16 -7.17 -4.17 16.14
N VAL A 17 -8.00 -4.89 15.37
CA VAL A 17 -7.56 -5.67 14.20
C VAL A 17 -6.97 -4.76 13.12
N ILE A 18 -7.63 -3.64 12.82
CA ILE A 18 -7.14 -2.65 11.84
C ILE A 18 -5.80 -2.08 12.29
N ALA A 19 -5.69 -1.67 13.56
CA ALA A 19 -4.45 -1.14 14.11
C ALA A 19 -3.32 -2.18 14.02
N TRP A 20 -3.58 -3.43 14.43
CA TRP A 20 -2.61 -4.51 14.35
C TRP A 20 -2.14 -4.79 12.92
N ALA A 21 -3.08 -4.89 11.97
CA ALA A 21 -2.76 -5.08 10.55
C ALA A 21 -1.94 -3.90 9.99
N PHE A 22 -2.28 -2.67 10.36
CA PHE A 22 -1.54 -1.47 9.98
C PHE A 22 -0.09 -1.51 10.50
N PHE A 23 0.11 -1.78 11.80
CA PHE A 23 1.47 -1.89 12.36
C PHE A 23 2.28 -3.04 11.74
N TRP A 24 1.62 -4.16 11.44
CA TRP A 24 2.25 -5.27 10.73
C TRP A 24 2.68 -4.87 9.31
N SER A 25 1.82 -4.18 8.56
CA SER A 25 2.09 -3.68 7.20
C SER A 25 3.21 -2.63 7.16
N VAL A 26 3.30 -1.76 8.17
CA VAL A 26 4.42 -0.82 8.30
C VAL A 26 5.72 -1.56 8.59
N LYS A 27 5.69 -2.54 9.50
CA LYS A 27 6.88 -3.34 9.85
C LYS A 27 7.34 -4.25 8.70
N SER A 28 6.43 -4.70 7.83
CA SER A 28 6.78 -5.56 6.69
C SER A 28 7.48 -4.81 5.54
N GLY A 29 7.71 -3.50 5.66
CA GLY A 29 8.48 -2.73 4.68
C GLY A 29 7.75 -2.54 3.35
N GLN A 30 6.42 -2.76 3.29
CA GLN A 30 5.66 -2.63 2.04
C GLN A 30 5.71 -1.20 1.47
N PHE A 31 6.01 -0.21 2.31
CA PHE A 31 6.10 1.20 1.94
C PHE A 31 7.51 1.61 1.49
N ASP A 32 8.50 0.73 1.58
CA ASP A 32 9.88 1.03 1.18
C ASP A 32 10.08 0.96 -0.34
N ASP A 33 9.19 0.27 -1.07
CA ASP A 33 9.21 0.15 -2.54
C ASP A 33 8.18 1.08 -3.23
N LEU A 34 8.06 2.33 -2.76
CA LEU A 34 7.27 3.36 -3.45
C LEU A 34 8.04 4.01 -4.61
N ASP A 35 9.37 3.85 -4.65
CA ASP A 35 10.25 4.42 -5.69
C ASP A 35 10.38 3.53 -6.95
N GLY A 36 10.05 2.25 -6.87
CA GLY A 36 10.20 1.28 -7.95
C GLY A 36 9.39 1.57 -9.24
N PRO A 37 8.11 1.97 -9.17
CA PRO A 37 7.29 2.16 -10.37
C PRO A 37 7.57 3.48 -11.12
N GLY A 38 7.81 4.58 -10.38
CA GLY A 38 8.01 5.90 -10.96
C GLY A 38 9.33 6.03 -11.72
N HIS A 39 10.37 5.35 -11.25
CA HIS A 39 11.69 5.37 -11.89
C HIS A 39 11.68 4.66 -13.26
N ARG A 40 10.91 3.58 -13.41
CA ARG A 40 10.79 2.84 -14.68
C ARG A 40 10.10 3.67 -15.77
N ILE A 41 9.02 4.38 -15.42
CA ILE A 41 8.25 5.20 -16.39
C ILE A 41 9.08 6.36 -16.99
N LEU A 42 10.03 6.90 -16.22
CA LEU A 42 10.91 7.98 -16.67
C LEU A 42 12.10 7.46 -17.49
N MET A 43 12.67 6.32 -17.10
CA MET A 43 13.82 5.70 -17.78
C MET A 43 13.45 5.00 -19.11
N ASP A 44 12.24 4.47 -19.25
CA ASP A 44 11.77 3.76 -20.46
C ASP A 44 11.70 4.64 -21.74
N ARG A 45 11.87 5.96 -21.62
CA ARG A 45 11.83 6.89 -22.76
C ARG A 45 13.18 7.12 -23.44
N ASP A 46 14.29 6.85 -22.75
CA ASP A 46 15.64 7.10 -23.26
C ASP A 46 16.26 5.87 -23.96
N ASP A 47 15.68 4.67 -23.77
CA ASP A 47 16.18 3.41 -24.33
C ASP A 47 15.55 2.99 -25.67
N LYS A 48 14.91 3.92 -26.41
CA LYS A 48 14.47 3.60 -27.78
C LYS A 48 15.71 3.55 -28.70
N PRO A 49 16.03 2.40 -29.34
CA PRO A 49 17.08 2.35 -30.34
C PRO A 49 16.76 3.37 -31.44
N PRO A 50 17.75 4.07 -32.02
CA PRO A 50 17.49 4.95 -33.14
C PRO A 50 16.84 4.12 -34.24
N GLU A 51 15.60 4.48 -34.63
CA GLU A 51 14.96 3.91 -35.80
C GLU A 51 15.90 4.11 -36.98
N GLU A 52 16.45 3.00 -37.46
CA GLU A 52 17.25 2.93 -38.67
C GLU A 52 16.31 3.33 -39.82
N ARG A 53 16.39 4.61 -40.21
CA ARG A 53 15.67 5.11 -41.38
C ARG A 53 16.43 4.66 -42.61
N GLU A 54 15.87 3.69 -43.32
CA GLU A 54 16.19 3.40 -44.74
C GLU A 54 15.74 4.54 -45.66
#